data_AF-A0A7S2DZH7-F1
#
_entry.id   AF-A0A7S2DZH7-F1
#
_cell.length_a   1.000
_cell.length_b   1.000
_cell.length_c   1.000
_cell.angle_alpha   90.00
_cell.angle_beta   90.00
_cell.angle_gamma   90.00
#
_symmetry.space_group_name_H-M   'P 1'
#
loop_
_entity.id
_entity.type
_entity.pdbx_description
1 polymer ?
#
loop_
_entity_poly.entity_id
_entity_poly.type
_entity_poly.pdbx_seq_one_letter_code
_entity_poly.pdbx_strand_id
1 'polypeptide(L)'
;QTCIEGAIGRVSCAMIGTLIQANTNLQSLDLSNTGLGIAIGAEGEGGHILLRPMCESKVCPLNEINLTNVQLNDKAGAKLLSSLSVGLGKGATGYEKITSLCLASNDLGKASAAALKQLLWGERAPCLLQ
;
A
#
# COMPACT_ATOMS: atom_id res chain seq x y z
N GLN A 1 -6.92 -27.80 -4.41
CA GLN A 1 -7.68 -26.69 -5.02
C GLN A 1 -7.68 -25.55 -4.03
N THR A 2 -6.77 -24.59 -4.18
CA THR A 2 -6.77 -23.36 -3.40
C THR A 2 -7.90 -22.49 -3.93
N CYS A 3 -8.97 -22.34 -3.15
CA CYS A 3 -9.99 -21.33 -3.41
C CYS A 3 -9.27 -19.98 -3.51
N ILE A 4 -9.36 -19.32 -4.66
CA ILE A 4 -8.91 -17.93 -4.80
C ILE A 4 -9.87 -17.12 -3.94
N GLU A 5 -9.47 -16.77 -2.72
CA GLU A 5 -10.16 -15.79 -1.89
C GLU A 5 -10.32 -14.51 -2.73
N GLY A 6 -11.57 -14.02 -2.78
CA GLY A 6 -12.07 -13.13 -3.82
C GLY A 6 -11.12 -12.00 -4.21
N ALA A 7 -10.97 -11.80 -5.53
CA ALA A 7 -10.23 -10.67 -6.05
C ALA A 7 -10.87 -9.35 -5.61
N ILE A 8 -10.12 -8.52 -4.87
CA ILE A 8 -10.53 -7.15 -4.58
C ILE A 8 -10.29 -6.33 -5.85
N GLY A 9 -11.37 -6.09 -6.60
CA GLY A 9 -11.33 -5.27 -7.81
C GLY A 9 -11.28 -3.77 -7.51
N ARG A 10 -11.10 -2.95 -8.56
CA ARG A 10 -10.93 -1.48 -8.43
C ARG A 10 -12.02 -0.79 -7.64
N VAL A 11 -13.28 -1.20 -7.86
CA VAL A 11 -14.44 -0.63 -7.17
C VAL A 11 -14.35 -0.85 -5.66
N SER A 12 -13.91 -2.04 -5.24
CA SER A 12 -13.75 -2.35 -3.81
C SER A 12 -12.63 -1.52 -3.19
N CYS A 13 -11.50 -1.34 -3.89
CA CYS A 13 -10.42 -0.46 -3.43
C CYS A 13 -10.90 0.99 -3.27
N ALA A 14 -11.70 1.51 -4.21
CA ALA A 14 -12.27 2.84 -4.11
C ALA A 14 -13.21 2.98 -2.91
N MET A 15 -14.07 1.98 -2.66
CA MET A 15 -14.96 1.95 -1.49
C MET A 15 -14.17 1.92 -0.17
N ILE A 16 -13.14 1.09 -0.06
CA ILE A 16 -12.22 1.05 1.08
C ILE A 16 -11.62 2.44 1.30
N GLY A 17 -11.16 3.08 0.22
CA GLY A 17 -10.64 4.43 0.25
C GLY A 17 -11.62 5.46 0.82
N THR A 18 -12.87 5.45 0.36
CA THR A 18 -13.93 6.34 0.87
C THR A 18 -14.21 6.12 2.35
N LEU A 19 -14.27 4.86 2.81
CA LEU A 19 -14.52 4.53 4.20
C LEU A 19 -13.40 5.02 5.11
N ILE A 20 -12.14 4.84 4.68
CA ILE A 20 -10.96 5.28 5.43
C ILE A 20 -10.91 6.81 5.47
N GLN A 21 -11.22 7.48 4.36
CA GLN A 21 -11.13 8.93 4.27
C GLN A 21 -11.97 9.65 5.32
N ALA A 22 -13.16 9.13 5.62
CA ALA A 22 -14.08 9.69 6.61
C ALA A 22 -13.86 9.17 8.04
N ASN A 23 -12.98 8.16 8.23
CA ASN A 23 -12.80 7.51 9.52
C ASN A 23 -11.82 8.29 10.40
N THR A 24 -12.17 8.57 11.66
CA THR A 24 -11.33 9.32 12.61
C THR A 24 -10.57 8.43 13.59
N ASN A 25 -10.84 7.12 13.61
CA ASN A 25 -10.39 6.20 14.66
C ASN A 25 -9.62 4.97 14.11
N LEU A 26 -9.70 4.70 12.81
CA LEU A 26 -9.05 3.54 12.20
C LEU A 26 -7.54 3.72 12.14
N GLN A 27 -6.82 2.91 12.92
CA GLN A 27 -5.34 2.93 12.99
C GLN A 27 -4.71 1.82 12.16
N SER A 28 -5.38 0.66 12.05
CA SER A 28 -4.88 -0.51 11.35
C SER A 28 -5.87 -0.98 10.29
N LEU A 29 -5.37 -1.25 9.09
CA LEU A 29 -6.12 -1.80 7.97
C LEU A 29 -5.59 -3.19 7.62
N ASP A 30 -6.40 -4.22 7.90
CA ASP A 30 -6.09 -5.59 7.53
C ASP A 30 -6.79 -5.99 6.24
N LEU A 31 -5.99 -6.31 5.22
CA LEU A 31 -6.44 -6.84 3.93
C LEU A 31 -5.79 -8.20 3.63
N SER A 32 -5.30 -8.90 4.67
CA SER A 32 -4.64 -10.18 4.51
C SER A 32 -5.56 -11.25 3.92
N ASN A 33 -4.98 -12.20 3.18
CA ASN A 33 -5.72 -13.31 2.56
C ASN A 33 -6.80 -12.81 1.57
N THR A 34 -6.41 -11.87 0.71
CA THR A 34 -7.29 -11.31 -0.33
C THR A 34 -6.62 -11.39 -1.70
N GLY A 35 -7.35 -11.12 -2.79
CA GLY A 35 -6.74 -10.99 -4.12
C GLY A 35 -6.24 -9.59 -4.48
N LEU A 36 -5.97 -8.72 -3.51
CA LEU A 36 -5.68 -7.29 -3.74
C LEU A 36 -4.44 -7.03 -4.61
N GLY A 37 -3.41 -7.88 -4.50
CA GLY A 37 -2.17 -7.77 -5.27
C GLY A 37 -2.40 -7.81 -6.78
N ILE A 38 -3.47 -8.48 -7.25
CA ILE A 38 -3.89 -8.48 -8.66
C ILE A 38 -4.28 -7.07 -9.10
N ALA A 39 -5.05 -6.34 -8.29
CA ALA A 39 -5.48 -4.98 -8.61
C ALA A 39 -4.32 -3.98 -8.58
N ILE A 40 -3.42 -4.11 -7.61
CA ILE A 40 -2.18 -3.31 -7.56
C ILE A 40 -1.30 -3.57 -8.79
N GLY A 41 -1.21 -4.83 -9.22
CA GLY A 41 -0.45 -5.27 -10.38
C GLY A 41 -1.00 -4.76 -11.71
N ALA A 42 -2.30 -4.45 -11.78
CA ALA A 42 -2.97 -3.98 -13.00
C ALA A 42 -2.33 -2.70 -13.56
N GLU A 43 -2.42 -2.53 -14.88
CA GLU A 43 -1.89 -1.35 -15.56
C GLU A 43 -2.67 -0.09 -15.14
N GLY A 44 -1.94 0.98 -14.84
CA GLY A 44 -2.50 2.28 -14.43
C GLY A 44 -2.88 2.42 -12.96
N GLU A 45 -2.97 1.32 -12.20
CA GLU A 45 -3.45 1.33 -10.81
C GLU A 45 -2.31 1.54 -9.80
N GLY A 46 -1.32 0.65 -9.83
CA GLY A 46 -0.19 0.68 -8.89
C GLY A 46 -0.63 0.64 -7.42
N GLY A 47 0.21 1.15 -6.52
CA GLY A 47 -0.18 1.29 -5.11
C GLY A 47 -1.27 2.34 -4.87
N HIS A 48 -1.48 3.26 -5.82
CA HIS A 48 -2.38 4.40 -5.64
C HIS A 48 -3.85 4.02 -5.55
N ILE A 49 -4.25 2.93 -6.22
CA ILE A 49 -5.64 2.43 -6.16
C ILE A 49 -6.10 2.18 -4.72
N LEU A 50 -5.17 1.77 -3.88
CA LEU A 50 -5.39 1.49 -2.48
C LEU A 50 -5.02 2.72 -1.65
N LEU A 51 -3.77 3.16 -1.77
CA LEU A 51 -3.17 4.03 -0.77
C LEU A 51 -3.57 5.51 -0.92
N ARG A 52 -4.00 5.97 -2.10
CA ARG A 52 -4.26 7.39 -2.35
C ARG A 52 -5.34 7.97 -1.41
N PRO A 53 -6.56 7.42 -1.34
CA PRO A 53 -7.61 7.99 -0.49
C PRO A 53 -7.29 7.85 1.01
N MET A 54 -6.50 6.83 1.38
CA MET A 54 -6.05 6.61 2.76
C MET A 54 -5.11 7.71 3.22
N CYS A 55 -4.17 8.08 2.35
CA CYS A 55 -3.09 9.01 2.64
C CYS A 55 -3.50 10.47 2.52
N GLU A 56 -4.44 10.80 1.63
CA GLU A 56 -4.99 12.16 1.49
C GLU A 56 -5.94 12.56 2.64
N SER A 57 -6.35 11.62 3.50
CA SER A 57 -7.21 11.95 4.63
C SER A 57 -6.46 12.75 5.69
N LYS A 58 -7.02 13.91 6.07
CA LYS A 58 -6.50 14.73 7.18
C LYS A 58 -6.95 14.23 8.55
N VAL A 59 -7.99 13.41 8.61
CA VAL A 59 -8.64 12.98 9.86
C VAL A 59 -8.34 11.53 10.21
N CYS A 60 -7.99 10.71 9.23
CA CYS A 60 -7.71 9.30 9.46
C CYS A 60 -6.34 9.10 10.13
N PRO A 61 -6.29 8.42 11.30
CA PRO A 61 -5.05 8.13 12.01
C PRO A 61 -4.38 6.83 11.55
N LEU A 62 -4.72 6.32 10.35
CA LEU A 62 -4.18 5.07 9.82
C LEU A 62 -2.64 5.12 9.75
N ASN A 63 -2.00 4.16 10.39
CA ASN A 63 -0.54 4.04 10.46
C ASN A 63 -0.04 2.60 10.22
N GLU A 64 -0.94 1.61 10.20
CA GLU A 64 -0.59 0.21 9.95
C GLU A 64 -1.40 -0.39 8.80
N ILE A 65 -0.73 -1.11 7.91
CA ILE A 65 -1.37 -1.85 6.81
C ILE A 65 -0.84 -3.29 6.79
N ASN A 66 -1.75 -4.26 6.90
CA ASN A 66 -1.45 -5.68 6.75
C ASN A 66 -1.85 -6.18 5.35
N LEU A 67 -0.86 -6.51 4.53
CA LEU A 67 -1.02 -7.07 3.18
C LEU A 67 -0.43 -8.50 3.10
N THR A 68 -0.59 -9.29 4.17
CA THR A 68 -0.14 -10.68 4.19
C THR A 68 -0.95 -11.54 3.20
N ASN A 69 -0.28 -12.33 2.36
CA ASN A 69 -0.93 -13.25 1.43
C ASN A 69 -2.00 -12.56 0.56
N VAL A 70 -1.63 -11.45 -0.09
CA VAL A 70 -2.56 -10.72 -0.96
C VAL A 70 -2.32 -10.96 -2.45
N GLN A 71 -1.48 -11.95 -2.79
CA GLN A 71 -1.10 -12.29 -4.17
C GLN A 71 -0.34 -11.15 -4.87
N LEU A 72 0.50 -10.40 -4.15
CA LEU A 72 1.48 -9.52 -4.79
C LEU A 72 2.55 -10.38 -5.46
N ASN A 73 2.69 -10.22 -6.78
CA ASN A 73 3.89 -10.66 -7.50
C ASN A 73 4.97 -9.57 -7.46
N ASP A 74 6.17 -9.88 -7.93
CA ASP A 74 7.31 -8.96 -7.84
C ASP A 74 7.04 -7.60 -8.54
N LYS A 75 6.30 -7.60 -9.66
CA LYS A 75 5.92 -6.37 -10.37
C LYS A 75 4.94 -5.52 -9.55
N ALA A 76 3.93 -6.15 -8.95
CA ALA A 76 2.92 -5.49 -8.14
C ALA A 76 3.52 -4.95 -6.83
N GLY A 77 4.38 -5.75 -6.17
CA GLY A 77 5.12 -5.33 -4.98
C GLY A 77 6.03 -4.12 -5.26
N ALA A 78 6.77 -4.14 -6.36
CA ALA A 78 7.57 -3.00 -6.79
C ALA A 78 6.71 -1.74 -7.01
N LYS A 79 5.57 -1.86 -7.70
CA LYS A 79 4.64 -0.73 -7.90
C LYS A 79 4.14 -0.16 -6.57
N LEU A 80 3.73 -1.01 -5.63
CA LEU A 80 3.25 -0.60 -4.31
C LEU A 80 4.33 0.20 -3.55
N LEU A 81 5.53 -0.36 -3.46
CA LEU A 81 6.65 0.23 -2.73
C LEU A 81 7.15 1.53 -3.38
N SER A 82 7.20 1.56 -4.72
CA SER A 82 7.51 2.79 -5.45
C SER A 82 6.45 3.87 -5.21
N SER A 83 5.16 3.52 -5.20
CA SER A 83 4.09 4.47 -4.84
C SER A 83 4.31 5.05 -3.43
N LEU A 84 4.64 4.22 -2.44
CA LEU A 84 4.97 4.67 -1.08
C LEU A 84 6.18 5.63 -1.05
N SER A 85 7.19 5.39 -1.87
CA SER A 85 8.42 6.21 -1.93
C SER A 85 8.18 7.56 -2.60
N VAL A 86 7.48 7.58 -3.74
CA VAL A 86 7.32 8.80 -4.57
C VAL A 86 6.20 9.73 -4.10
N GLY A 87 5.32 9.31 -3.21
CA GLY A 87 4.16 10.12 -2.86
C GLY A 87 3.09 10.11 -3.95
N LEU A 88 2.12 11.02 -3.85
CA LEU A 88 1.07 11.23 -4.86
C LEU A 88 1.41 12.35 -5.86
N GLY A 89 2.66 12.84 -5.87
CA GLY A 89 3.12 13.94 -6.72
C GLY A 89 3.82 15.07 -5.95
N LYS A 90 4.08 16.21 -6.62
CA LYS A 90 4.76 17.37 -6.03
C LYS A 90 3.87 18.04 -4.99
N GLY A 91 4.21 17.87 -3.70
CA GLY A 91 3.53 18.49 -2.57
C GLY A 91 2.46 17.63 -1.89
N ALA A 92 2.19 16.42 -2.40
CA ALA A 92 1.23 15.53 -1.79
C ALA A 92 1.91 14.67 -0.70
N THR A 93 1.48 14.89 0.54
CA THR A 93 1.88 14.17 1.75
C THR A 93 0.81 13.12 2.08
N GLY A 94 1.19 12.02 2.71
CA GLY A 94 0.25 11.08 3.32
C GLY A 94 0.80 9.68 3.58
N TYR A 95 1.91 9.28 2.94
CA TYR A 95 2.56 7.98 3.22
C TYR A 95 3.43 8.02 4.47
N GLU A 96 3.87 9.19 4.90
CA GLU A 96 4.66 9.38 6.12
C GLU A 96 3.92 8.97 7.41
N LYS A 97 2.60 8.81 7.34
CA LYS A 97 1.78 8.31 8.46
C LYS A 97 1.90 6.80 8.65
N ILE A 98 2.23 6.06 7.59
CA ILE A 98 2.34 4.60 7.64
C ILE A 98 3.69 4.23 8.25
N THR A 99 3.64 3.72 9.48
CA THR A 99 4.81 3.28 10.25
C THR A 99 4.96 1.76 10.27
N SER A 100 3.91 1.01 9.90
CA SER A 100 3.93 -0.44 9.81
C SER A 100 3.32 -0.94 8.49
N LEU A 101 4.06 -1.79 7.78
CA LEU A 101 3.62 -2.44 6.55
C LEU A 101 4.01 -3.92 6.57
N CYS A 102 3.01 -4.81 6.62
CA CYS A 102 3.25 -6.25 6.52
C CYS A 102 3.06 -6.73 5.08
N LEU A 103 4.07 -7.38 4.51
CA LEU A 103 4.06 -7.93 3.14
C LEU A 103 4.28 -9.46 3.11
N ALA A 104 4.10 -10.14 4.24
CA ALA A 104 4.39 -11.56 4.37
C ALA A 104 3.59 -12.43 3.39
N SER A 105 4.11 -13.62 3.05
CA SER A 105 3.42 -14.61 2.21
C SER A 105 2.98 -14.08 0.83
N ASN A 106 3.78 -13.19 0.24
CA ASN A 106 3.63 -12.74 -1.15
C ASN A 106 4.82 -13.20 -2.02
N ASP A 107 4.69 -13.16 -3.33
CA ASP A 107 5.73 -13.54 -4.31
C ASP A 107 6.59 -12.33 -4.69
N LEU A 108 7.35 -11.80 -3.73
CA LEU A 108 8.21 -10.64 -3.89
C LEU A 108 9.64 -11.06 -4.29
N GLY A 109 10.27 -10.27 -5.17
CA GLY A 109 11.58 -10.57 -5.71
C GLY A 109 12.48 -9.34 -5.88
N LYS A 110 13.26 -9.33 -6.95
CA LYS A 110 14.33 -8.35 -7.16
C LYS A 110 13.79 -6.94 -7.37
N ALA A 111 12.67 -6.78 -8.10
CA ALA A 111 12.09 -5.46 -8.35
C ALA A 111 11.52 -4.86 -7.06
N SER A 112 10.82 -5.66 -6.27
CA SER A 112 10.29 -5.27 -4.97
C SER A 112 11.41 -4.90 -4.00
N ALA A 113 12.50 -5.68 -3.94
CA ALA A 113 13.66 -5.37 -3.12
C ALA A 113 14.32 -4.03 -3.50
N ALA A 114 14.44 -3.74 -4.80
CA ALA A 114 14.96 -2.46 -5.27
C ALA A 114 14.04 -1.29 -4.88
N ALA A 115 12.72 -1.45 -5.03
CA ALA A 115 11.74 -0.44 -4.62
C ALA A 115 11.71 -0.24 -3.10
N LEU A 116 11.85 -1.31 -2.30
CA LEU A 116 11.97 -1.23 -0.85
C LEU A 116 13.22 -0.45 -0.45
N LYS A 117 14.35 -0.69 -1.13
CA LYS A 117 15.58 0.08 -0.92
C LYS A 117 15.33 1.58 -1.17
N GLN A 118 14.64 1.93 -2.25
CA GLN A 118 14.29 3.33 -2.53
C GLN A 118 13.32 3.92 -1.50
N LEU A 119 12.39 3.12 -0.97
CA LEU A 119 11.48 3.56 0.09
C LEU A 119 12.23 3.87 1.39
N LEU A 120 13.14 2.99 1.82
CA LEU A 120 13.86 3.11 3.09
C LEU A 120 15.01 4.13 3.06
N TRP A 121 15.65 4.32 1.91
CA TRP A 121 16.80 5.24 1.74
C TRP A 121 16.48 6.46 0.87
N GLY A 122 15.23 6.70 0.51
CA GLY A 122 14.83 7.88 -0.25
C GLY A 122 15.01 9.15 0.56
N GLU A 123 15.18 10.29 -0.10
CA GLU A 123 15.29 11.63 0.55
C GLU A 123 14.10 11.98 1.45
N ARG A 124 12.98 11.25 1.32
CA ARG A 124 11.77 11.38 2.13
C ARG A 124 11.68 10.42 3.31
N ALA A 125 12.61 9.48 3.45
CA ALA A 125 12.68 8.64 4.63
C ALA A 125 13.31 9.48 5.76
N PRO A 126 12.59 9.77 6.86
CA PRO A 126 13.12 10.53 7.97
C PRO A 126 14.08 9.64 8.76
N CYS A 127 15.31 9.49 8.27
CA CYS A 127 16.40 8.98 9.09
C CYS A 127 16.80 10.11 10.05
N LEU A 128 16.10 10.22 11.18
CA LEU A 128 16.62 10.96 12.33
C LEU A 128 17.76 10.12 12.91
N LEU A 129 18.96 10.29 12.34
CA LEU A 129 20.19 9.89 13.02
C LEU A 129 20.30 10.79 14.26
N GLN A 130 19.95 10.24 15.43
CA GLN A 130 20.31 10.81 16.72
C GLN A 130 21.80 10.61 16.99
#